data_AF-A0A5E4JZ44-F1
#
_entry.id   AF-A0A5E4JZ44-F1
#
_cell.length_a   1.000
_cell.length_b   1.000
_cell.length_c   1.000
_cell.angle_alpha   90.00
_cell.angle_beta   90.00
_cell.angle_gamma   90.00
#
_symmetry.space_group_name_H-M   'P 1'
#
loop_
_entity.id
_entity.type
_entity.pdbx_description
1 polymer ?
#
loop_
_entity_poly.entity_id
_entity_poly.type
_entity_poly.pdbx_seq_one_letter_code
_entity_poly.pdbx_strand_id
1 'polypeptide(L)'
;MKEQNGKFRKRMLGLVGALGIGLSSLAHAQTNLTYGPITEDVTLVPVERTEYSVNASNSAGGSVLGISDNWMEAGTTGSVTAVVADHYKFIGWSGLPSGSDTNSLTCNFVVNSPLEIYANFVQKTNVFYDVGFSSISRSGDNVNLQINGPFESNSLYHIYSDTNLVNASWPEKTNSPSLYFSLPITYDREFFRAKKSTEE
;
A
#
# COMPACT_ATOMS: atom_id res chain seq x y z
N MET A 1 -25.69 -35.98 9.75
CA MET A 1 -24.77 -35.50 10.79
C MET A 1 -23.55 -34.91 10.09
N LYS A 2 -23.17 -33.70 10.47
CA LYS A 2 -22.30 -32.79 9.69
C LYS A 2 -20.90 -33.36 9.41
N GLU A 3 -20.53 -33.28 8.14
CA GLU A 3 -19.25 -33.59 7.53
C GLU A 3 -18.18 -32.61 8.05
N GLN A 4 -17.14 -33.16 8.70
CA GLN A 4 -15.98 -32.43 9.19
C GLN A 4 -14.95 -32.36 8.06
N ASN A 5 -14.88 -31.20 7.41
CA ASN A 5 -13.92 -30.91 6.36
C ASN A 5 -12.48 -30.98 6.90
N GLY A 6 -11.77 -32.03 6.49
CA GLY A 6 -10.46 -31.88 5.86
C GLY A 6 -9.24 -31.58 6.74
N LYS A 7 -9.04 -32.29 7.86
CA LYS A 7 -7.71 -32.36 8.50
C LYS A 7 -6.88 -33.44 7.80
N PHE A 8 -6.23 -33.12 6.68
CA PHE A 8 -5.27 -34.02 6.04
C PHE A 8 -4.04 -34.22 6.95
N ARG A 9 -4.10 -35.21 7.84
CA ARG A 9 -2.92 -35.68 8.55
C ARG A 9 -2.17 -36.63 7.61
N LYS A 10 -1.19 -36.11 6.87
CA LYS A 10 -0.19 -36.97 6.21
C LYS A 10 0.61 -37.67 7.31
N ARG A 11 0.36 -38.96 7.50
CA ARG A 11 1.22 -39.84 8.28
C ARG A 11 2.45 -40.14 7.42
N MET A 12 3.56 -39.45 7.64
CA MET A 12 4.86 -39.89 7.15
C MET A 12 5.47 -40.81 8.22
N LEU A 13 5.32 -42.12 8.03
CA LEU A 13 6.25 -43.09 8.60
C LEU A 13 6.97 -43.74 7.43
N GLY A 14 7.99 -43.05 6.93
CA GLY A 14 8.85 -43.55 5.86
C GLY A 14 10.05 -44.26 6.46
N LEU A 15 9.96 -45.57 6.65
CA LEU A 15 11.15 -46.41 6.71
C LEU A 15 11.65 -46.53 5.25
N VAL A 16 12.83 -46.00 4.94
CA VAL A 16 13.41 -46.08 3.59
C VAL A 16 13.87 -47.52 3.34
N GLY A 17 12.98 -48.34 2.80
CA GLY A 17 13.32 -49.47 1.96
C GLY A 17 13.15 -49.02 0.51
N ALA A 18 14.26 -48.74 -0.17
CA ALA A 18 14.24 -48.29 -1.55
C ALA A 18 13.76 -49.40 -2.49
N LEU A 19 12.66 -49.19 -3.22
CA LEU A 19 12.43 -49.73 -4.57
C LEU A 19 11.32 -48.91 -5.27
N GLY A 20 11.71 -48.15 -6.31
CA GLY A 20 10.91 -47.97 -7.53
C GLY A 20 9.77 -46.92 -7.57
N ILE A 21 10.02 -45.90 -8.40
CA ILE A 21 9.11 -45.08 -9.23
C ILE A 21 8.17 -44.05 -8.57
N GLY A 22 8.58 -42.78 -8.74
CA GLY A 22 7.73 -41.72 -9.28
C GLY A 22 6.80 -41.03 -8.30
N LEU A 23 7.24 -39.88 -7.77
CA LEU A 23 6.47 -38.66 -7.56
C LEU A 23 7.48 -37.59 -7.12
N SER A 24 7.72 -36.57 -7.94
CA SER A 24 8.64 -35.48 -7.62
C SER A 24 8.11 -34.68 -6.43
N SER A 25 8.57 -35.00 -5.22
CA SER A 25 8.38 -34.13 -4.06
C SER A 25 9.41 -33.00 -4.15
N LEU A 26 8.94 -31.75 -4.14
CA LEU A 26 9.77 -30.57 -3.85
C LEU A 26 10.12 -30.54 -2.34
N ALA A 27 10.48 -31.69 -1.77
CA ALA A 27 11.08 -31.74 -0.45
C ALA A 27 12.55 -31.38 -0.65
N HIS A 28 12.92 -30.13 -0.35
CA HIS A 28 14.31 -29.72 -0.24
C HIS A 28 14.89 -30.26 1.08
N ALA A 29 15.04 -31.58 1.18
CA ALA A 29 15.87 -32.20 2.21
C ALA A 29 17.26 -32.36 1.60
N GLN A 30 18.14 -31.38 1.81
CA GLN A 30 19.54 -31.52 1.43
C GLN A 30 20.20 -32.50 2.41
N THR A 31 20.09 -33.80 2.14
CA THR A 31 20.74 -34.85 2.95
C THR A 31 22.08 -35.23 2.33
N ASN A 32 22.98 -34.26 2.15
CA ASN A 32 24.37 -34.60 1.86
C ASN A 32 25.06 -35.00 3.19
N LEU A 33 24.74 -36.20 3.67
CA LEU A 33 25.47 -36.86 4.75
C LEU A 33 26.32 -37.97 4.13
N THR A 34 27.62 -37.71 3.93
CA THR A 34 28.60 -38.78 3.70
C THR A 34 29.14 -39.17 5.06
N TYR A 35 28.63 -40.27 5.64
CA TYR A 35 29.17 -40.83 6.88
C TYR A 35 29.89 -42.14 6.55
N GLY A 36 31.04 -42.37 7.18
CA GLY A 36 31.74 -43.66 7.16
C GLY A 36 30.90 -44.76 7.83
N PRO A 37 31.44 -45.98 8.03
CA PRO A 37 30.69 -47.03 8.69
C PRO A 37 30.19 -46.53 10.06
N ILE A 38 28.88 -46.53 10.24
CA ILE A 38 28.25 -46.25 11.52
C ILE A 38 28.55 -47.46 12.40
N THR A 39 29.51 -47.33 13.30
CA THR A 39 29.97 -48.42 14.19
C THR A 39 29.28 -48.43 15.54
N GLU A 40 28.38 -47.47 15.79
CA GLU A 40 27.64 -47.29 17.04
C GLU A 40 26.20 -46.87 16.77
N ASP A 41 25.32 -47.01 17.77
CA ASP A 41 23.92 -46.62 17.66
C ASP A 41 23.79 -45.09 17.52
N VAL A 42 23.18 -44.65 16.42
CA VAL A 42 22.88 -43.23 16.16
C VAL A 42 21.44 -42.94 16.54
N THR A 43 21.24 -42.05 17.50
CA THR A 43 19.89 -41.58 17.87
C THR A 43 19.57 -40.30 17.08
N LEU A 44 18.58 -40.38 16.19
CA LEU A 44 18.04 -39.21 15.51
C LEU A 44 16.87 -38.66 16.33
N VAL A 45 16.96 -37.40 16.76
CA VAL A 45 15.86 -36.69 17.40
C VAL A 45 15.22 -35.77 16.36
N PRO A 46 13.97 -36.03 15.92
CA PRO A 46 13.26 -35.11 15.04
C PRO A 46 13.00 -33.78 15.75
N VAL A 47 13.30 -32.67 15.10
CA VAL A 47 12.89 -31.33 15.55
C VAL A 47 11.64 -30.95 14.75
N GLU A 48 10.49 -30.88 15.41
CA GLU A 48 9.25 -30.46 14.78
C GLU A 48 9.11 -28.93 14.84
N ARG A 49 8.79 -28.31 13.69
CA ARG A 49 8.48 -26.89 13.59
C ARG A 49 7.11 -26.70 12.95
N THR A 50 6.33 -25.77 13.49
CA THR A 50 5.03 -25.41 12.92
C THR A 50 5.21 -24.17 12.06
N GLU A 51 4.67 -24.21 10.84
CA GLU A 51 4.63 -23.07 9.93
C GLU A 51 3.18 -22.75 9.57
N TYR A 52 2.91 -21.47 9.33
CA TYR A 52 1.62 -20.98 8.87
C TYR A 52 1.77 -20.26 7.53
N SER A 53 0.74 -20.37 6.69
CA SER A 53 0.71 -19.66 5.43
C SER A 53 0.43 -18.18 5.66
N VAL A 54 1.23 -17.31 5.06
CA VAL A 54 1.08 -15.86 5.11
C VAL A 54 1.07 -15.36 3.67
N ASN A 55 -0.09 -14.88 3.22
CA ASN A 55 -0.23 -14.28 1.90
C ASN A 55 -0.51 -12.79 2.06
N ALA A 56 0.08 -11.98 1.19
CA ALA A 56 -0.17 -10.55 1.12
C ALA A 56 -0.59 -10.17 -0.30
N SER A 57 -1.66 -9.38 -0.40
CA SER A 57 -2.13 -8.81 -1.66
C SER A 57 -2.66 -7.40 -1.46
N ASN A 58 -3.07 -6.75 -2.55
CA ASN A 58 -3.51 -5.36 -2.50
C ASN A 58 -4.62 -5.06 -3.50
N SER A 59 -5.32 -3.97 -3.20
CA SER A 59 -6.19 -3.28 -4.15
C SER A 59 -5.38 -2.43 -5.14
N ALA A 60 -6.02 -1.92 -6.19
CA ALA A 60 -5.39 -1.04 -7.16
C ALA A 60 -4.85 0.23 -6.49
N GLY A 61 -3.68 0.71 -6.94
CA GLY A 61 -3.09 1.96 -6.42
C GLY A 61 -1.92 1.79 -5.46
N GLY A 62 -1.32 0.60 -5.39
CA GLY A 62 -0.12 0.37 -4.61
C GLY A 62 0.42 -1.05 -4.77
N SER A 63 1.34 -1.41 -3.88
CA SER A 63 1.89 -2.76 -3.73
C SER A 63 2.22 -3.06 -2.27
N VAL A 64 2.45 -4.33 -1.95
CA VAL A 64 2.91 -4.78 -0.62
C VAL A 64 4.33 -5.33 -0.71
N LEU A 65 5.16 -4.97 0.27
CA LEU A 65 6.49 -5.52 0.49
C LEU A 65 6.55 -6.23 1.85
N GLY A 66 7.57 -7.07 2.06
CA GLY A 66 7.89 -7.67 3.37
C GLY A 66 7.60 -9.16 3.50
N ILE A 67 6.74 -9.72 2.64
CA ILE A 67 6.52 -11.18 2.56
C ILE A 67 7.33 -11.74 1.38
N SER A 68 8.45 -12.40 1.68
CA SER A 68 9.29 -13.09 0.67
C SER A 68 8.91 -14.55 0.48
N ASP A 69 8.44 -15.18 1.56
CA ASP A 69 8.02 -16.58 1.59
C ASP A 69 6.59 -16.66 2.12
N ASN A 70 5.76 -17.46 1.44
CA ASN A 70 4.35 -17.63 1.81
C ASN A 70 4.15 -18.52 3.05
N TRP A 71 5.24 -18.99 3.67
CA TRP A 71 5.23 -19.81 4.87
C TRP A 71 6.20 -19.24 5.89
N MET A 72 5.71 -19.02 7.11
CA MET A 72 6.50 -18.48 8.22
C MET A 72 6.35 -19.36 9.45
N GLU A 73 7.43 -19.52 10.21
CA GLU A 73 7.44 -20.28 11.46
C GLU A 73 6.52 -19.63 12.50
N ALA A 74 5.75 -20.46 13.21
CA ALA A 74 4.86 -20.03 14.27
C ALA A 74 5.61 -19.29 15.38
N GLY A 75 5.05 -18.18 15.85
CA GLY A 75 5.64 -17.34 16.90
C GLY A 75 6.70 -16.35 16.40
N THR A 76 7.07 -16.39 15.11
CA THR A 76 7.93 -15.36 14.52
C THR A 76 7.18 -14.07 14.24
N THR A 77 7.92 -12.97 14.14
CA THR A 77 7.37 -11.66 13.77
C THR A 77 7.53 -11.44 12.26
N GLY A 78 6.41 -11.28 11.56
CA GLY A 78 6.35 -10.80 10.18
C GLY A 78 6.23 -9.28 10.11
N SER A 79 6.54 -8.72 8.95
CA SER A 79 6.39 -7.30 8.66
C SER A 79 5.83 -7.10 7.24
N VAL A 80 4.90 -6.16 7.10
CA VAL A 80 4.39 -5.73 5.79
C VAL A 80 4.51 -4.21 5.65
N THR A 81 4.86 -3.77 4.45
CA THR A 81 4.91 -2.34 4.09
C THR A 81 4.09 -2.09 2.84
N ALA A 82 3.18 -1.13 2.91
CA ALA A 82 2.39 -0.65 1.79
C ALA A 82 3.18 0.43 1.03
N VAL A 83 3.33 0.26 -0.27
CA VAL A 83 3.89 1.28 -1.17
C VAL A 83 2.74 1.89 -1.95
N VAL A 84 2.51 3.19 -1.75
CA VAL A 84 1.40 3.93 -2.38
C VAL A 84 1.84 4.40 -3.76
N ALA A 85 1.02 4.15 -4.78
CA ALA A 85 1.25 4.70 -6.11
C ALA A 85 0.77 6.17 -6.19
N ASP A 86 1.29 6.90 -7.18
CA ASP A 86 0.85 8.26 -7.45
C ASP A 86 -0.68 8.34 -7.63
N HIS A 87 -1.27 9.43 -7.12
CA HIS A 87 -2.72 9.65 -7.13
C HIS A 87 -3.56 8.66 -6.30
N TYR A 88 -2.96 7.86 -5.42
CA TYR A 88 -3.67 7.03 -4.44
C TYR A 88 -3.31 7.41 -3.01
N LYS A 89 -4.13 6.95 -2.06
CA LYS A 89 -3.85 6.98 -0.62
C LYS A 89 -4.07 5.59 -0.01
N PHE A 90 -3.22 5.24 0.94
CA PHE A 90 -3.43 4.07 1.79
C PHE A 90 -4.55 4.36 2.78
N ILE A 91 -5.48 3.41 2.95
CA ILE A 91 -6.62 3.55 3.89
C ILE A 91 -6.64 2.47 4.97
N GLY A 92 -5.69 1.53 4.94
CA GLY A 92 -5.48 0.56 6.01
C GLY A 92 -5.28 -0.87 5.54
N TRP A 93 -4.84 -1.70 6.48
CA TRP A 93 -4.68 -3.14 6.31
C TRP A 93 -5.94 -3.90 6.72
N SER A 94 -6.15 -5.05 6.11
CA SER A 94 -7.15 -6.04 6.53
C SER A 94 -6.52 -7.42 6.65
N GLY A 95 -7.11 -8.30 7.47
CA GLY A 95 -6.62 -9.67 7.66
C GLY A 95 -5.36 -9.80 8.54
N LEU A 96 -4.90 -8.71 9.14
CA LEU A 96 -3.88 -8.74 10.19
C LEU A 96 -4.44 -9.26 11.52
N PRO A 97 -3.59 -9.82 12.40
CA PRO A 97 -3.98 -10.21 13.76
C PRO A 97 -4.60 -9.05 14.56
N SER A 98 -5.48 -9.39 15.49
CA SER A 98 -6.05 -8.41 16.42
C SER A 98 -4.96 -7.70 17.22
N GLY A 99 -5.06 -6.37 17.32
CA GLY A 99 -4.09 -5.54 18.04
C GLY A 99 -2.94 -5.02 17.18
N SER A 100 -2.84 -5.45 15.91
CA SER A 100 -1.94 -4.83 14.93
C SER A 100 -2.41 -3.41 14.57
N ASP A 101 -1.44 -2.51 14.34
CA ASP A 101 -1.74 -1.17 13.81
C ASP A 101 -2.10 -1.26 12.33
N THR A 102 -3.40 -1.26 12.06
CA THR A 102 -3.94 -1.39 10.70
C THR A 102 -3.88 -0.10 9.90
N ASN A 103 -3.56 1.05 10.50
CA ASN A 103 -3.55 2.34 9.81
C ASN A 103 -2.14 2.80 9.41
N SER A 104 -1.10 2.20 9.99
CA SER A 104 0.29 2.47 9.61
C SER A 104 0.66 1.84 8.27
N LEU A 105 1.45 2.55 7.46
CA LEU A 105 2.02 2.03 6.20
C LEU A 105 2.89 0.80 6.42
N THR A 106 3.57 0.71 7.56
CA THR A 106 4.35 -0.46 7.96
C THR A 106 3.75 -1.06 9.22
N CYS A 107 3.45 -2.35 9.17
CA CYS A 107 2.87 -3.07 10.29
C CYS A 107 3.67 -4.34 10.59
N ASN A 108 3.96 -4.55 11.87
CA ASN A 108 4.57 -5.78 12.38
C ASN A 108 3.49 -6.63 13.06
N PHE A 109 3.59 -7.94 12.92
CA PHE A 109 2.61 -8.88 13.46
C PHE A 109 3.25 -10.21 13.81
N VAL A 110 2.64 -10.96 14.74
CA VAL A 110 3.12 -12.28 15.15
C VAL A 110 2.33 -13.37 14.41
N VAL A 111 3.04 -14.34 13.85
CA VAL A 111 2.45 -15.43 13.07
C VAL A 111 1.99 -16.55 14.01
N ASN A 112 0.72 -16.54 14.41
CA ASN A 112 0.14 -17.57 15.29
C ASN A 112 -0.98 -18.40 14.61
N SER A 113 -1.32 -18.05 13.38
CA SER A 113 -2.32 -18.71 12.55
C SER A 113 -2.03 -18.40 11.06
N PRO A 114 -2.71 -19.07 10.11
CA PRO A 114 -2.73 -18.62 8.73
C PRO A 114 -3.23 -17.17 8.61
N LEU A 115 -2.64 -16.39 7.70
CA LEU A 115 -2.97 -14.98 7.49
C LEU A 115 -3.16 -14.67 6.00
N GLU A 116 -4.22 -13.92 5.70
CA GLU A 116 -4.55 -13.37 4.38
C GLU A 116 -4.60 -11.84 4.50
N ILE A 117 -3.44 -11.21 4.30
CA ILE A 117 -3.24 -9.78 4.53
C ILE A 117 -3.58 -9.01 3.25
N TYR A 118 -4.33 -7.92 3.40
CA TYR A 118 -4.76 -7.08 2.29
C TYR A 118 -4.47 -5.61 2.53
N ALA A 119 -3.74 -4.96 1.61
CA ALA A 119 -3.54 -3.52 1.60
C ALA A 119 -4.67 -2.81 0.83
N ASN A 120 -5.34 -1.88 1.50
CA ASN A 120 -6.42 -1.10 0.93
C ASN A 120 -5.92 0.28 0.52
N PHE A 121 -6.15 0.62 -0.74
CA PHE A 121 -5.85 1.91 -1.34
C PHE A 121 -7.11 2.48 -1.98
N VAL A 122 -7.20 3.81 -2.01
CA VAL A 122 -8.26 4.51 -2.74
C VAL A 122 -7.64 5.64 -3.56
N GLN A 123 -8.20 5.88 -4.74
CA GLN A 123 -7.76 6.97 -5.60
C GLN A 123 -8.01 8.32 -4.91
N LYS A 124 -7.04 9.22 -4.98
CA LYS A 124 -7.19 10.62 -4.57
C LYS A 124 -8.13 11.29 -5.59
N THR A 125 -9.33 11.68 -5.14
CA THR A 125 -10.24 12.46 -5.97
C THR A 125 -9.78 13.91 -6.01
N ASN A 126 -9.47 14.42 -7.20
CA ASN A 126 -9.24 15.84 -7.40
C ASN A 126 -10.59 16.53 -7.60
N VAL A 127 -10.95 17.45 -6.71
CA VAL A 127 -12.12 18.32 -6.89
C VAL A 127 -11.66 19.62 -7.51
N PHE A 128 -12.19 19.93 -8.68
CA PHE A 128 -12.03 21.23 -9.33
C PHE A 128 -13.29 22.06 -9.10
N TYR A 129 -13.10 23.32 -8.78
CA TYR A 129 -14.16 24.31 -8.71
C TYR A 129 -14.06 25.21 -9.94
N ASP A 130 -15.18 25.38 -10.63
CA ASP A 130 -15.31 26.44 -11.63
C ASP A 130 -15.26 27.79 -10.91
N VAL A 131 -14.42 28.70 -11.40
CA VAL A 131 -14.20 30.00 -10.77
C VAL A 131 -14.66 31.12 -11.70
N GLY A 132 -15.37 32.09 -11.13
CA GLY A 132 -15.77 33.31 -11.83
C GLY A 132 -14.84 34.46 -11.47
N PHE A 133 -14.55 35.33 -12.44
CA PHE A 133 -13.83 36.57 -12.18
C PHE A 133 -14.76 37.62 -11.56
N SER A 134 -14.32 38.26 -10.50
CA SER A 134 -15.03 39.39 -9.88
C SER A 134 -14.37 40.73 -10.18
N SER A 135 -13.05 40.75 -10.43
CA SER A 135 -12.37 41.92 -10.95
C SER A 135 -11.18 41.56 -11.83
N ILE A 136 -10.93 42.40 -12.84
CA ILE A 136 -9.77 42.35 -13.73
C ILE A 136 -9.15 43.74 -13.78
N SER A 137 -7.85 43.83 -13.48
CA SER A 137 -7.09 45.08 -13.61
C SER A 137 -5.74 44.84 -14.26
N ARG A 138 -5.22 45.82 -14.99
CA ARG A 138 -3.89 45.74 -15.61
C ARG A 138 -2.89 46.49 -14.74
N SER A 139 -1.72 45.89 -14.54
CA SER A 139 -0.58 46.49 -13.85
C SER A 139 0.70 46.14 -14.60
N GLY A 140 1.20 47.09 -15.41
CA GLY A 140 2.33 46.85 -16.31
C GLY A 140 2.05 45.73 -17.30
N ASP A 141 2.96 44.76 -17.37
CA ASP A 141 2.86 43.56 -18.22
C ASP A 141 1.99 42.43 -17.62
N ASN A 142 1.34 42.71 -16.49
CA ASN A 142 0.52 41.74 -15.76
C ASN A 142 -0.97 42.12 -15.74
N VAL A 143 -1.80 41.09 -15.62
CA VAL A 143 -3.22 41.17 -15.29
C VAL A 143 -3.41 40.66 -13.87
N ASN A 144 -3.94 41.51 -12.99
CA ASN A 144 -4.39 41.09 -11.67
C ASN A 144 -5.83 40.61 -11.76
N LEU A 145 -6.07 39.41 -11.25
CA LEU A 145 -7.35 38.73 -11.28
C LEU A 145 -7.82 38.45 -9.85
N GLN A 146 -9.06 38.83 -9.57
CA GLN A 146 -9.78 38.35 -8.40
C GLN A 146 -10.77 37.29 -8.86
N ILE A 147 -10.67 36.10 -8.28
CA ILE A 147 -11.62 35.02 -8.51
C ILE A 147 -12.46 34.77 -7.27
N ASN A 148 -13.73 34.44 -7.47
CA ASN A 148 -14.63 33.99 -6.42
C ASN A 148 -14.92 32.51 -6.59
N GLY A 149 -15.07 31.81 -5.48
CA GLY A 149 -15.38 30.38 -5.44
C GLY A 149 -15.72 29.93 -4.02
N PRO A 150 -16.05 28.65 -3.82
CA PRO A 150 -16.29 28.07 -2.49
C PRO A 150 -14.96 27.85 -1.75
N PHE A 151 -14.12 28.89 -1.69
CA PHE A 151 -12.80 28.81 -1.06
C PHE A 151 -12.94 28.78 0.46
N GLU A 152 -12.47 27.70 1.05
CA GLU A 152 -12.36 27.56 2.50
C GLU A 152 -11.22 28.42 3.06
N SER A 153 -11.45 29.00 4.25
CA SER A 153 -10.41 29.73 4.97
C SER A 153 -9.21 28.82 5.29
N ASN A 154 -8.01 29.41 5.28
CA ASN A 154 -6.74 28.72 5.60
C ASN A 154 -6.46 27.48 4.72
N SER A 155 -7.00 27.45 3.49
CA SER A 155 -6.81 26.38 2.54
C SER A 155 -5.98 26.84 1.35
N LEU A 156 -5.05 25.97 0.95
CA LEU A 156 -4.17 26.21 -0.17
C LEU A 156 -4.87 25.82 -1.48
N TYR A 157 -4.82 26.66 -2.52
CA TYR A 157 -5.43 26.36 -3.84
C TYR A 157 -4.43 26.59 -4.96
N HIS A 158 -4.45 25.70 -5.94
CA HIS A 158 -3.75 25.83 -7.21
C HIS A 158 -4.75 26.22 -8.29
N ILE A 159 -4.40 27.20 -9.12
CA ILE A 159 -5.23 27.66 -10.24
C ILE A 159 -4.70 27.00 -11.51
N TYR A 160 -5.61 26.49 -12.31
CA TYR A 160 -5.31 25.83 -13.57
C TYR A 160 -6.01 26.59 -14.69
N SER A 161 -5.32 26.72 -15.82
CA SER A 161 -5.92 27.14 -17.08
C SER A 161 -6.10 25.87 -17.92
N ASP A 162 -7.36 25.51 -18.18
CA ASP A 162 -7.79 24.19 -18.66
C ASP A 162 -7.26 23.00 -17.82
N THR A 163 -6.01 22.58 -18.06
CA THR A 163 -5.28 21.52 -17.32
C THR A 163 -3.87 21.90 -16.88
N ASN A 164 -3.34 23.06 -17.28
CA ASN A 164 -1.99 23.50 -16.96
C ASN A 164 -1.98 24.30 -15.66
N LEU A 165 -1.00 24.01 -14.79
CA LEU A 165 -0.82 24.76 -13.55
C LEU A 165 -0.40 26.18 -13.90
N VAL A 166 -1.19 27.14 -13.46
CA VAL A 166 -0.85 28.55 -13.54
C VAL A 166 -0.03 28.89 -12.31
N ASN A 167 1.21 29.31 -12.52
CA ASN A 167 2.17 29.55 -11.44
C ASN A 167 1.84 30.89 -10.74
N ALA A 168 0.81 30.89 -9.92
CA ALA A 168 0.26 32.06 -9.23
C ALA A 168 0.55 31.97 -7.73
N SER A 169 1.41 32.86 -7.22
CA SER A 169 1.80 32.97 -5.82
C SER A 169 0.65 33.49 -4.93
N TRP A 170 0.42 32.73 -3.84
CA TRP A 170 -0.51 32.87 -2.70
C TRP A 170 -1.07 34.27 -2.34
N PRO A 171 -2.36 34.36 -1.93
CA PRO A 171 -2.77 35.41 -1.01
C PRO A 171 -2.72 34.90 0.44
N GLU A 172 -2.00 35.63 1.28
CA GLU A 172 -2.05 35.55 2.73
C GLU A 172 -3.49 35.70 3.25
N LYS A 173 -3.77 35.04 4.39
CA LYS A 173 -5.03 35.06 5.19
C LYS A 173 -6.03 36.14 4.76
N THR A 174 -6.96 35.81 3.87
CA THR A 174 -8.15 36.64 3.66
C THR A 174 -9.34 36.01 4.36
N ASN A 175 -9.97 36.73 5.28
CA ASN A 175 -11.34 36.47 5.75
C ASN A 175 -12.37 36.72 4.61
N SER A 176 -12.04 36.35 3.36
CA SER A 176 -12.80 36.71 2.18
C SER A 176 -12.80 35.53 1.17
N PRO A 177 -13.94 35.26 0.51
CA PRO A 177 -14.13 34.14 -0.40
C PRO A 177 -13.48 34.39 -1.78
N SER A 178 -12.34 35.07 -1.81
CA SER A 178 -11.69 35.49 -3.05
C SER A 178 -10.19 35.21 -3.02
N LEU A 179 -9.66 34.73 -4.15
CA LEU A 179 -8.22 34.60 -4.37
C LEU A 179 -7.75 35.69 -5.33
N TYR A 180 -6.55 36.21 -5.09
CA TYR A 180 -5.90 37.23 -5.90
C TYR A 180 -4.62 36.67 -6.50
N PHE A 181 -4.40 36.89 -7.80
CA PHE A 181 -3.18 36.48 -8.48
C PHE A 181 -2.88 37.38 -9.68
N SER A 182 -1.61 37.41 -10.09
CA SER A 182 -1.13 38.20 -11.24
C SER A 182 -0.59 37.28 -12.32
N LEU A 183 -1.04 37.45 -13.56
CA LEU A 183 -0.58 36.68 -14.73
C LEU A 183 0.04 37.57 -15.79
N PRO A 184 1.04 37.08 -16.55
CA PRO A 184 1.48 37.75 -17.77
C PRO A 184 0.33 37.90 -18.77
N ILE A 185 0.27 39.03 -19.48
CA ILE A 185 -0.79 39.35 -20.46
C ILE A 185 -0.86 38.37 -21.65
N THR A 186 0.17 37.53 -21.84
CA THR A 186 0.21 36.48 -22.87
C THR A 186 -0.76 35.31 -22.65
N TYR A 187 -1.41 35.20 -21.49
CA TYR A 187 -2.49 34.23 -21.27
C TYR A 187 -3.81 34.78 -21.85
N ASP A 188 -4.15 34.38 -23.08
CA ASP A 188 -5.39 34.79 -23.76
C ASP A 188 -6.57 33.88 -23.36
N ARG A 189 -7.55 34.44 -22.64
CA ARG A 189 -8.91 33.91 -22.37
C ARG A 189 -9.07 32.40 -22.12
N GLU A 190 -8.24 31.80 -21.29
CA GLU A 190 -8.47 30.42 -20.87
C GLU A 190 -9.53 30.35 -19.75
N PHE A 191 -10.30 29.25 -19.72
CA PHE A 191 -11.18 28.97 -18.60
C PHE A 191 -10.31 28.58 -17.40
N PHE A 192 -10.50 29.26 -16.27
CA PHE A 192 -9.75 28.95 -15.05
C PHE A 192 -10.56 28.02 -14.15
N ARG A 193 -9.84 27.08 -13.53
CA ARG A 193 -10.36 26.19 -12.48
C ARG A 193 -9.46 26.28 -11.27
N ALA A 194 -10.03 26.13 -10.09
CA ALA A 194 -9.26 26.03 -8.85
C ALA A 194 -9.35 24.62 -8.28
N LYS A 195 -8.22 24.11 -7.79
CA LYS A 195 -8.14 22.84 -7.07
C LYS A 195 -7.52 23.11 -5.71
N LYS A 196 -8.18 22.64 -4.64
CA LYS A 196 -7.59 22.68 -3.29
C LYS A 196 -6.35 21.79 -3.26
N SER A 197 -5.24 22.29 -2.73
CA SER A 197 -4.04 21.49 -2.52
C SER A 197 -4.38 20.34 -1.55
N THR A 198 -3.92 19.15 -1.90
CA THR A 198 -4.04 17.94 -1.08
C THR A 198 -2.73 17.61 -0.38
N GLU A 199 -1.78 18.55 -0.34
CA GLU A 199 -0.59 18.44 0.51
C GLU A 199 -1.04 18.56 1.97
N GLU A 200 -1.28 17.40 2.58
CA GLU A 200 -0.85 17.10 3.96
C GLU A 200 0.57 16.55 3.92
#